data_AF-A0A1I6M1Y5-F1
#
_entry.id   AF-A0A1I6M1Y5-F1
#
_cell.length_a   1.000
_cell.length_b   1.000
_cell.length_c   1.000
_cell.angle_alpha   90.00
_cell.angle_beta   90.00
_cell.angle_gamma   90.00
#
_symmetry.space_group_name_H-M   'P 1'
#
loop_
_entity.id
_entity.type
_entity.pdbx_description
1 polymer ?
#
loop_
_entity_poly.entity_id
_entity_poly.type
_entity_poly.pdbx_seq_one_letter_code
_entity_poly.pdbx_strand_id
1 'polypeptide(L)'
;MNCFPKNVAQRRYFFRLWPAMGAYVAFLFLAMLIVKHGHPHGALVVYGLAVLPALPLVAVLVIVGMYLMEEPDEFERTVMVQSMLWAMGGVLALTTVWGFLEMFAETSPQQAMAVGHLQPFWLFPLFWMLVGISTPLVRWRYR
;
A
#
# COMPACT_ATOMS: atom_id res chain seq x y z
N MET A 1 -33.18 17.50 1.71
CA MET A 1 -32.25 18.05 0.71
C MET A 1 -30.85 17.55 1.04
N ASN A 2 -30.41 16.45 0.42
CA ASN A 2 -29.06 15.94 0.57
C ASN A 2 -28.25 16.37 -0.67
N CYS A 3 -27.71 17.59 -0.64
CA CYS A 3 -26.81 18.11 -1.66
C CYS A 3 -25.36 17.65 -1.40
N PHE A 4 -25.15 16.33 -1.30
CA PHE A 4 -23.84 15.78 -1.61
C PHE A 4 -23.86 15.43 -3.09
N PRO A 5 -23.01 16.04 -3.95
CA PRO A 5 -22.74 15.43 -5.23
C PRO A 5 -22.18 14.04 -4.91
N LYS A 6 -23.01 13.00 -5.09
CA LYS A 6 -22.56 11.61 -5.00
C LYS A 6 -21.59 11.43 -6.15
N ASN A 7 -20.32 11.70 -5.89
CA ASN A 7 -19.28 11.61 -6.91
C ASN A 7 -19.27 10.17 -7.42
N VAL A 8 -19.81 9.97 -8.62
CA VAL A 8 -20.12 8.64 -9.16
C VAL A 8 -18.83 7.86 -9.34
N ALA A 9 -17.74 8.56 -9.67
CA ALA A 9 -16.38 8.03 -9.71
C ALA A 9 -15.94 7.48 -8.34
N GLN A 10 -16.09 8.25 -7.26
CA GLN A 10 -15.80 7.76 -5.91
C GLN A 10 -16.63 6.55 -5.51
N ARG A 11 -17.92 6.52 -5.86
CA ARG A 11 -18.78 5.35 -5.56
C ARG A 11 -18.28 4.10 -6.30
N ARG A 12 -17.90 4.23 -7.57
CA ARG A 12 -17.32 3.12 -8.36
C ARG A 12 -15.98 2.68 -7.80
N TYR A 13 -15.13 3.63 -7.40
CA TYR A 13 -13.86 3.36 -6.74
C TYR A 13 -14.05 2.51 -5.49
N PHE A 14 -14.89 2.95 -4.54
CA PHE A 14 -15.16 2.18 -3.32
C PHE A 14 -15.76 0.81 -3.63
N PHE A 15 -16.68 0.72 -4.59
CA PHE A 15 -17.31 -0.55 -4.96
C PHE A 15 -16.30 -1.56 -5.56
N ARG A 16 -15.22 -1.09 -6.20
CA ARG A 16 -14.12 -1.95 -6.67
C ARG A 16 -13.07 -2.20 -5.57
N LEU A 17 -12.79 -1.20 -4.74
CA LEU A 17 -11.76 -1.26 -3.70
C LEU A 17 -12.13 -2.20 -2.56
N TRP A 18 -13.36 -2.12 -2.04
CA TRP A 18 -13.82 -2.95 -0.92
C TRP A 18 -13.69 -4.46 -1.18
N PRO A 19 -14.18 -5.02 -2.31
CA PRO A 19 -13.99 -6.43 -2.59
C PRO A 19 -12.53 -6.81 -2.81
N ALA A 20 -11.70 -5.93 -3.39
CA ALA A 20 -10.26 -6.18 -3.53
C ALA A 20 -9.56 -6.25 -2.16
N MET A 21 -9.88 -5.33 -1.24
CA MET A 21 -9.36 -5.37 0.13
C MET A 21 -9.89 -6.58 0.92
N GLY A 22 -11.16 -6.94 0.72
CA GLY A 22 -11.74 -8.17 1.28
C GLY A 22 -10.99 -9.42 0.79
N ALA A 23 -10.70 -9.50 -0.50
CA ALA A 23 -9.92 -10.60 -1.08
C ALA A 23 -8.49 -10.62 -0.55
N TYR A 24 -7.84 -9.46 -0.41
CA TYR A 24 -6.52 -9.33 0.22
C TYR A 24 -6.48 -9.95 1.62
N VAL A 25 -7.40 -9.53 2.49
CA VAL A 25 -7.48 -10.04 3.87
C VAL A 25 -7.78 -11.54 3.85
N ALA A 26 -8.76 -11.99 3.06
CA ALA A 26 -9.11 -13.40 2.97
C ALA A 26 -7.92 -14.27 2.50
N PHE A 27 -7.20 -13.83 1.48
CA PHE A 27 -6.04 -14.55 0.94
C PHE A 27 -4.86 -14.55 1.90
N LEU A 28 -4.61 -13.46 2.62
CA LEU A 28 -3.61 -13.44 3.69
C LEU A 28 -3.94 -14.41 4.82
N PHE A 29 -5.18 -14.38 5.32
CA PHE A 29 -5.62 -15.30 6.37
C PHE A 29 -5.54 -16.74 5.91
N LEU A 30 -6.02 -17.04 4.69
CA LEU A 30 -5.94 -18.37 4.11
C LEU A 30 -4.48 -18.83 4.01
N ALA A 31 -3.58 -17.97 3.51
CA ALA A 31 -2.18 -18.31 3.38
C ALA A 31 -1.52 -18.59 4.74
N MET A 32 -1.78 -17.75 5.74
CA MET A 32 -1.29 -17.97 7.10
C MET A 32 -1.84 -19.26 7.73
N LEU A 33 -3.12 -19.58 7.52
CA LEU A 33 -3.72 -20.81 8.02
C LEU A 33 -3.09 -22.05 7.40
N ILE A 34 -2.86 -22.04 6.09
CA ILE A 34 -2.24 -23.15 5.36
C ILE A 34 -0.80 -23.36 5.84
N VAL A 35 -0.03 -22.28 5.98
CA VAL A 35 1.36 -22.36 6.48
C VAL A 35 1.40 -22.89 7.92
N LYS A 36 0.48 -22.43 8.78
CA LYS A 36 0.44 -22.81 10.20
C LYS A 36 -0.01 -24.26 10.44
N HIS A 37 -0.96 -24.77 9.67
CA HIS A 37 -1.56 -26.11 9.91
C HIS A 37 -1.02 -27.20 8.99
N GLY A 38 -0.57 -26.85 7.79
CA GLY A 38 -0.26 -27.82 6.75
C GLY A 38 1.23 -28.13 6.58
N HIS A 39 2.14 -27.31 7.13
CA HIS A 39 3.58 -27.33 6.81
C HIS A 39 3.83 -27.69 5.33
N PRO A 40 3.38 -26.86 4.37
CA PRO A 40 3.40 -27.23 2.97
C PRO A 40 4.85 -27.47 2.50
N HIS A 41 5.19 -28.73 2.21
CA HIS A 41 6.48 -29.11 1.66
C HIS A 41 6.38 -29.10 0.13
N GLY A 42 6.95 -28.06 -0.48
CA GLY A 42 7.02 -27.92 -1.93
C GLY A 42 7.12 -26.47 -2.37
N ALA A 43 8.19 -26.14 -3.10
CA ALA A 43 8.48 -24.78 -3.56
C ALA A 43 7.27 -24.15 -4.28
N LEU A 44 6.54 -24.93 -5.09
CA LEU A 44 5.40 -24.48 -5.87
C LEU A 44 4.21 -24.03 -5.00
N VAL A 45 3.96 -24.70 -3.87
CA VAL A 45 2.91 -24.33 -2.92
C VAL A 45 3.28 -23.05 -2.18
N VAL A 46 4.55 -22.91 -1.78
CA VAL A 46 5.07 -21.72 -1.09
C VAL A 46 5.02 -20.48 -2.00
N TYR A 47 5.48 -20.60 -3.25
CA TYR A 47 5.40 -19.49 -4.21
C TYR A 47 3.96 -19.14 -4.57
N GLY A 48 3.08 -20.12 -4.77
CA GLY A 48 1.67 -19.89 -5.02
C GLY A 48 0.98 -19.15 -3.85
N LEU A 49 1.28 -19.54 -2.61
CA LEU A 49 0.79 -18.89 -1.40
C LEU A 49 1.28 -17.45 -1.25
N ALA A 50 2.50 -17.13 -1.70
CA ALA A 50 3.06 -15.78 -1.64
C ALA A 50 2.43 -14.84 -2.68
N VAL A 51 2.09 -15.34 -3.87
CA VAL A 51 1.45 -14.54 -4.94
C VAL A 51 -0.02 -14.24 -4.62
N LEU A 52 -0.69 -15.16 -3.92
CA LEU A 52 -2.10 -15.07 -3.56
C LEU A 52 -2.50 -13.72 -2.92
N PRO A 53 -1.85 -13.23 -1.84
CA PRO A 53 -2.16 -11.93 -1.27
C PRO A 53 -1.61 -10.75 -2.08
N ALA A 54 -0.61 -10.97 -2.95
CA ALA A 54 -0.07 -9.91 -3.79
C ALA A 54 -1.03 -9.49 -4.92
N LEU A 55 -1.80 -10.44 -5.47
CA LEU A 55 -2.75 -10.17 -6.56
C LEU A 55 -3.80 -9.10 -6.22
N PRO A 56 -4.49 -9.16 -5.06
CA PRO A 56 -5.37 -8.09 -4.61
C PRO A 56 -4.68 -6.73 -4.48
N LEU A 57 -3.43 -6.68 -4.01
CA LEU A 57 -2.69 -5.42 -3.88
C LEU A 57 -2.41 -4.78 -5.24
N VAL A 58 -2.03 -5.59 -6.23
CA VAL A 58 -1.88 -5.13 -7.62
C VAL A 58 -3.23 -4.63 -8.16
N ALA A 59 -4.32 -5.36 -7.90
CA ALA A 59 -5.66 -4.94 -8.29
C ALA A 59 -6.04 -3.58 -7.67
N VAL A 60 -5.68 -3.32 -6.41
CA VAL A 60 -5.89 -2.02 -5.76
C VAL A 60 -5.17 -0.89 -6.51
N LEU A 61 -3.91 -1.09 -6.92
CA LEU A 61 -3.17 -0.09 -7.70
C LEU A 61 -3.85 0.20 -9.04
N VAL A 62 -4.35 -0.84 -9.73
CA VAL A 62 -5.10 -0.69 -10.99
C VAL A 62 -6.42 0.05 -10.74
N ILE A 63 -7.14 -0.27 -9.67
CA ILE A 63 -8.40 0.40 -9.29
C ILE A 63 -8.18 1.89 -9.03
N VAL A 64 -7.08 2.25 -8.36
CA VAL A 64 -6.70 3.65 -8.11
C VAL A 64 -6.33 4.34 -9.42
N GLY A 65 -5.60 3.68 -10.33
CA GLY A 65 -5.33 4.20 -11.66
C GLY A 65 -6.60 4.45 -12.47
N MET A 66 -7.55 3.51 -12.46
CA MET A 66 -8.86 3.69 -13.09
C MET A 66 -9.65 4.84 -12.45
N TYR A 67 -9.59 4.99 -11.12
CA TYR A 67 -10.22 6.12 -10.43
C TYR A 67 -9.66 7.46 -10.91
N LEU A 68 -8.33 7.59 -11.05
CA LEU A 68 -7.70 8.81 -11.57
C LEU A 68 -8.11 9.15 -13.02
N MET A 69 -8.50 8.15 -13.81
CA MET A 69 -9.00 8.36 -15.18
C MET A 69 -10.50 8.66 -15.21
N GLU A 70 -11.27 8.13 -14.26
CA GLU A 70 -12.72 8.33 -14.15
C GLU A 70 -13.11 9.60 -13.39
N GLU A 71 -12.19 10.20 -12.63
CA GLU A 71 -12.45 11.39 -11.82
C GLU A 71 -12.66 12.62 -12.72
N PRO A 72 -13.87 13.23 -12.74
CA PRO A 72 -14.16 14.37 -13.59
C PRO A 72 -13.58 15.68 -13.07
N ASP A 73 -13.23 15.75 -11.77
CA ASP A 73 -12.66 16.93 -11.14
C ASP A 73 -11.13 16.92 -11.27
N GLU A 74 -10.61 17.83 -12.11
CA GLU A 74 -9.17 17.99 -12.34
C GLU A 74 -8.40 18.38 -11.08
N PHE A 75 -9.03 19.12 -10.15
CA PHE A 75 -8.41 19.52 -8.90
C PHE A 75 -8.20 18.30 -8.01
N GLU A 76 -9.23 17.50 -7.79
CA GLU A 76 -9.14 16.27 -6.98
C GLU A 76 -8.16 15.26 -7.59
N ARG A 77 -8.17 15.11 -8.92
CA ARG A 77 -7.19 14.28 -9.64
C ARG A 77 -5.76 14.77 -9.40
N THR A 78 -5.52 16.08 -9.53
CA THR A 78 -4.17 16.67 -9.36
C THR A 78 -3.68 16.52 -7.93
N VAL A 79 -4.53 16.81 -6.94
CA VAL A 79 -4.21 16.63 -5.52
C VAL A 79 -3.85 15.17 -5.23
N MET A 80 -4.64 14.22 -5.73
CA MET A 80 -4.39 12.79 -5.53
C MET A 80 -3.05 12.37 -6.17
N VAL A 81 -2.78 12.76 -7.42
CA VAL A 81 -1.50 12.44 -8.08
C VAL A 81 -0.30 13.02 -7.31
N GLN A 82 -0.37 14.28 -6.91
CA GLN A 82 0.71 14.92 -6.14
C GLN A 82 0.90 14.24 -4.77
N SER A 83 -0.19 13.89 -4.09
CA SER A 83 -0.14 13.18 -2.81
C SER A 83 0.57 11.82 -2.92
N MET A 84 0.31 11.08 -4.01
CA MET A 84 0.96 9.81 -4.33
C MET A 84 2.44 9.98 -4.67
N LEU A 85 2.81 11.04 -5.38
CA LEU A 85 4.21 11.37 -5.67
C LEU A 85 5.00 11.68 -4.39
N TRP A 86 4.43 12.51 -3.49
CA TRP A 86 5.03 12.79 -2.19
C TRP A 86 5.17 11.52 -1.33
N ALA A 87 4.13 10.68 -1.32
CA ALA A 87 4.17 9.42 -0.59
C ALA A 87 5.24 8.47 -1.15
N MET A 88 5.36 8.35 -2.47
CA MET A 88 6.37 7.52 -3.11
C MET A 88 7.78 8.01 -2.80
N GLY A 89 8.02 9.33 -2.89
CA GLY A 89 9.28 9.93 -2.46
C GLY A 89 9.59 9.68 -0.98
N GLY A 90 8.57 9.77 -0.12
CA GLY A 90 8.70 9.48 1.31
C GLY A 90 9.04 8.01 1.59
N VAL A 91 8.35 7.06 0.96
CA VAL A 91 8.68 5.62 1.06
C VAL A 91 10.09 5.35 0.56
N LEU A 92 10.47 5.89 -0.59
CA LEU A 92 11.83 5.72 -1.15
C LEU A 92 12.90 6.25 -0.20
N ALA A 93 12.72 7.46 0.32
CA ALA A 93 13.65 8.06 1.28
C ALA A 93 13.74 7.24 2.57
N LEU A 94 12.60 6.88 3.18
CA LEU A 94 12.55 6.11 4.42
C LEU A 94 13.19 4.73 4.27
N THR A 95 12.86 4.01 3.20
CA THR A 95 13.42 2.68 2.93
C THR A 95 14.91 2.73 2.61
N THR A 96 15.37 3.78 1.94
CA THR A 96 16.80 3.98 1.64
C THR A 96 17.58 4.28 2.92
N VAL A 97 17.06 5.19 3.77
CA VAL A 97 17.66 5.47 5.08
C VAL A 97 17.68 4.20 5.93
N TRP A 98 16.59 3.45 5.96
CA TRP A 98 16.52 2.18 6.69
C TRP A 98 17.50 1.14 6.15
N GLY A 99 17.63 1.00 4.82
CA GLY A 99 18.59 0.11 4.19
C GLY A 99 20.04 0.47 4.53
N PHE A 100 20.37 1.76 4.61
CA PHE A 100 21.68 2.20 5.09
C PHE A 100 21.88 1.89 6.59
N LEU A 101 20.85 2.07 7.41
CA LEU A 101 20.91 1.70 8.83
C LEU A 101 21.15 0.20 9.01
N GLU A 102 20.48 -0.67 8.22
CA GLU A 102 20.73 -2.11 8.24
C GLU A 102 22.19 -2.42 7.84
N MET A 103 22.67 -1.84 6.74
CA MET A 103 24.04 -2.02 6.25
C MET A 103 25.10 -1.60 7.29
N PHE A 104 24.90 -0.50 8.01
CA PHE A 104 25.83 -0.06 9.05
C PHE A 104 25.69 -0.84 10.36
N ALA A 105 24.47 -1.25 10.73
CA ALA A 105 24.24 -2.06 11.93
C ALA A 105 24.91 -3.44 11.81
N GLU A 106 24.98 -4.03 10.63
CA GLU A 106 25.73 -5.27 10.37
C GLU A 106 27.23 -5.14 10.68
N THR A 107 27.81 -3.94 10.49
CA THR A 107 29.22 -3.68 10.81
C THR A 107 29.49 -3.41 12.29
N SER A 108 28.47 -3.17 13.12
CA SER A 108 28.61 -2.86 14.55
C SER A 108 27.77 -3.81 15.43
N PRO A 109 28.37 -4.85 16.04
CA PRO A 109 27.67 -5.87 16.85
C PRO A 109 26.82 -5.31 18.00
N GLN A 110 27.15 -4.11 18.47
CA GLN A 110 26.45 -3.42 19.58
C GLN A 110 25.15 -2.73 19.13
N GLN A 111 24.96 -2.48 17.82
CA GLN A 111 23.81 -1.77 17.24
C GLN A 111 22.88 -2.70 16.44
N ALA A 112 23.34 -3.91 16.10
CA ALA A 112 22.57 -4.94 15.41
C ALA A 112 21.26 -5.33 16.15
N MET A 113 21.18 -5.12 17.47
CA MET A 113 19.95 -5.36 18.23
C MET A 113 18.87 -4.27 18.05
N ALA A 114 19.24 -3.07 17.57
CA ALA A 114 18.31 -1.94 17.45
C ALA A 114 17.63 -1.83 16.08
N VAL A 115 18.24 -2.38 15.02
CA VAL A 115 17.72 -2.28 13.65
C VAL A 115 17.15 -3.64 13.23
N GLY A 116 15.84 -3.83 13.45
CA GLY A 116 15.15 -5.02 12.95
C GLY A 116 15.05 -5.00 11.43
N HIS A 117 15.06 -6.18 10.79
CA HIS A 117 14.90 -6.29 9.35
C HIS A 117 13.54 -5.76 8.87
N LEU A 118 13.55 -4.78 7.98
CA LEU A 118 12.33 -4.19 7.44
C LEU A 118 11.62 -5.18 6.50
N GLN A 119 10.51 -5.75 6.96
CA GLN A 119 9.70 -6.62 6.13
C GLN A 119 8.98 -5.79 5.03
N PRO A 120 9.24 -6.05 3.73
CA PRO A 120 8.67 -5.24 2.63
C PRO A 120 7.15 -5.21 2.57
N PHE A 121 6.48 -6.16 3.22
CA PHE A 121 5.03 -6.20 3.35
C PHE A 121 4.45 -4.91 3.97
N TRP A 122 5.18 -4.23 4.86
CA TRP A 122 4.74 -2.97 5.49
C TRP A 122 4.79 -1.75 4.57
N LEU A 123 5.47 -1.84 3.42
CA LEU A 123 5.63 -0.71 2.51
C LEU A 123 4.31 -0.27 1.90
N PHE A 124 3.40 -1.22 1.62
CA PHE A 124 2.11 -0.90 1.02
C PHE A 124 1.21 -0.10 2.00
N PRO A 125 1.00 -0.53 3.26
CA PRO A 125 0.34 0.30 4.27
C PRO A 125 1.04 1.65 4.49
N LEU A 126 2.38 1.66 4.58
CA LEU A 126 3.16 2.88 4.79
C LEU A 126 2.93 3.90 3.66
N PHE A 127 2.92 3.44 2.41
CA PHE A 127 2.61 4.26 1.24
C PHE A 127 1.24 4.93 1.41
N TRP A 128 0.18 4.16 1.70
CA TRP A 128 -1.15 4.71 1.87
C TRP A 128 -1.29 5.67 3.07
N MET A 129 -0.57 5.42 4.16
CA MET A 129 -0.49 6.37 5.27
C MET A 129 0.14 7.69 4.85
N LEU A 130 1.25 7.64 4.11
CA LEU A 130 1.91 8.85 3.60
C LEU A 130 1.04 9.59 2.58
N VAL A 131 0.27 8.89 1.74
CA VAL A 131 -0.74 9.51 0.86
C VAL A 131 -1.78 10.25 1.71
N GLY A 132 -2.28 9.62 2.77
CA GLY A 132 -3.24 10.22 3.69
C GLY A 132 -2.72 11.48 4.39
N ILE A 133 -1.43 11.51 4.74
CA ILE A 133 -0.76 12.67 5.35
C ILE A 133 -0.45 13.76 4.31
N SER A 134 -0.03 13.39 3.11
CA SER A 134 0.33 14.35 2.06
C SER A 134 -0.89 15.04 1.45
N THR A 135 -2.04 14.37 1.38
CA THR A 135 -3.29 14.93 0.83
C THR A 135 -3.69 16.28 1.48
N PRO A 136 -3.84 16.41 2.81
CA PRO A 136 -4.17 17.69 3.44
C PRO A 136 -3.08 18.74 3.26
N LEU A 137 -1.80 18.34 3.27
CA LEU A 137 -0.67 19.26 3.06
C LEU A 137 -0.70 19.85 1.64
N VAL A 138 -0.95 19.01 0.63
CA VAL A 138 -1.09 19.45 -0.76
C VAL A 138 -2.30 20.36 -0.90
N ARG A 139 -3.45 20.01 -0.31
CA ARG A 139 -4.65 20.87 -0.36
C ARG A 139 -4.44 22.22 0.31
N TRP A 140 -3.66 22.27 1.39
CA TRP A 140 -3.36 23.53 2.08
C TRP A 140 -2.55 24.49 1.19
N ARG A 141 -1.72 23.97 0.27
CA ARG A 141 -0.95 24.78 -0.70
C ARG A 141 -1.85 25.56 -1.66
N TYR A 142 -3.06 25.07 -1.92
CA TYR A 142 -4.04 25.62 -2.87
C TYR A 142 -5.14 26.47 -2.22
N ARG A 143 -5.09 26.67 -0.90
CA ARG A 143 -5.94 27.62 -0.18
C ARG A 143 -5.27 28.98 -0.11
#